data_AF-A0A4U0RJ64-F1
#
_entry.id   AF-A0A4U0RJ64-F1
#
_cell.length_a   1.000
_cell.length_b   1.000
_cell.length_c   1.000
_cell.angle_alpha   90.00
_cell.angle_beta   90.00
_cell.angle_gamma   90.00
#
_symmetry.space_group_name_H-M   'P 1'
#
loop_
_entity.id
_entity.type
_entity.pdbx_description
1 polymer ?
#
loop_
_entity_poly.entity_id
_entity_poly.type
_entity_poly.pdbx_seq_one_letter_code
_entity_poly.pdbx_strand_id
1 'polypeptide(L)'
;MRDEARPFEPALLTPLLVIVLTTMAALLTPHLQFYRLLGAAPALAAAMFSVAGTLGIGLLAMATGFALSVVDHGLGQTPGNFTLLAVGGTTLAAAYASRVRQNREHTLAEVRSVAETTQRVLLRPVPHHLGQVDVEVLYQAAAAHARIGGDFYEARQTPHGVRLIIGDVRGNGLPAVEAASVLLSFFRVHVRDAPDLPNLAGRLEAGMIDYCEDAPGDDALERFVTILLVEIPAEEPIARLLNCGHPPPLLLHDGEVHEVEPSAPSPPINMTGLLGDHYQVDAIPFTTGDRLLLYTDGVSETRDHTGTFYPLTHRVRRWTSAPPRQLLDHLHQDLLAYVTGTRDDDLAALVAHRVAPEDREPRTQLGRGVRIQRINHQSARSGGRAAGSLLTEAGAEELLGAARGVGAGATYVQPAMGARLDVADHGTAGAESADGSDTIPAVRNTPPRRDGRDEQP
;
A
#
# COMPACT_ATOMS: atom_id res chain seq x y z
N MET A 1 16.02 8.74 24.30
CA MET A 1 15.71 7.41 24.85
C MET A 1 15.02 7.59 26.20
N ARG A 2 13.71 7.43 26.22
CA ARG A 2 12.90 7.06 27.39
C ARG A 2 12.01 5.92 26.88
N ASP A 3 11.81 4.89 27.68
CA ASP A 3 10.96 3.78 27.27
C ASP A 3 9.52 4.26 27.08
N GLU A 4 8.94 3.93 25.93
CA GLU A 4 7.49 3.93 25.77
C GLU A 4 6.96 2.77 26.60
N ALA A 5 6.26 3.09 27.70
CA ALA A 5 5.63 2.11 28.56
C ALA A 5 4.55 1.36 27.77
N ARG A 6 4.91 0.18 27.24
CA ARG A 6 4.02 -0.66 26.44
C ARG A 6 2.77 -1.01 27.26
N PRO A 7 1.55 -0.65 26.83
CA PRO A 7 0.33 -1.00 27.57
C PRO A 7 0.03 -2.51 27.61
N PHE A 8 0.86 -3.34 26.96
CA PHE A 8 0.75 -4.80 26.89
C PHE A 8 1.39 -5.58 28.04
N GLU A 9 2.27 -4.99 28.86
CA GLU A 9 2.95 -5.74 29.94
C GLU A 9 2.00 -6.40 30.98
N PRO A 10 0.98 -5.72 31.54
CA PRO A 10 0.07 -6.39 32.47
C PRO A 10 -0.81 -7.46 31.79
N ALA A 11 -1.10 -7.30 30.50
CA ALA A 11 -1.88 -8.27 29.74
C ALA A 11 -1.09 -9.59 29.55
N LEU A 12 0.23 -9.52 29.31
CA LEU A 12 1.10 -10.71 29.17
C LEU A 12 1.12 -11.60 30.41
N LEU A 13 0.82 -11.05 31.60
CA LEU A 13 0.73 -11.82 32.85
C LEU A 13 -0.61 -12.54 33.04
N THR A 14 -1.64 -12.27 32.22
CA THR A 14 -3.00 -12.82 32.42
C THR A 14 -3.09 -14.35 32.41
N PRO A 15 -2.36 -15.14 31.58
CA PRO A 15 -2.44 -16.59 31.63
C PRO A 15 -1.83 -17.15 32.93
N LEU A 16 -0.76 -16.52 33.43
CA LEU A 16 -0.12 -16.88 34.69
C LEU A 16 -1.01 -16.53 35.88
N LEU A 17 -1.65 -15.35 35.85
CA LEU A 17 -2.62 -14.91 36.84
C LEU A 17 -3.79 -15.90 36.97
N VAL A 18 -4.31 -16.42 35.85
CA VAL A 18 -5.36 -17.45 35.85
C VAL A 18 -4.89 -18.74 36.50
N ILE A 19 -3.65 -19.20 36.25
CA ILE A 19 -3.09 -20.39 36.93
C ILE A 19 -3.00 -20.14 38.44
N VAL A 20 -2.47 -18.98 38.88
CA VAL A 20 -2.33 -18.65 40.30
C VAL A 20 -3.69 -18.56 40.99
N LEU A 21 -4.66 -17.84 40.42
CA LEU A 21 -5.99 -17.66 41.01
C LEU A 21 -6.79 -18.97 41.07
N THR A 22 -6.74 -19.80 40.02
CA THR A 22 -7.44 -21.10 40.02
C THR A 22 -6.81 -22.10 41.00
N THR A 23 -5.49 -22.06 41.16
CA THR A 23 -4.77 -22.84 42.18
C THR A 23 -5.16 -22.40 43.59
N MET A 24 -5.15 -21.11 43.86
CA MET A 24 -5.53 -20.54 45.15
C MET A 24 -6.99 -20.86 45.50
N ALA A 25 -7.92 -20.74 44.55
CA ALA A 25 -9.32 -21.10 44.73
C ALA A 25 -9.51 -22.59 45.04
N ALA A 26 -8.81 -23.48 44.32
CA ALA A 26 -8.87 -24.93 44.57
C ALA A 26 -8.37 -25.30 45.97
N LEU A 27 -7.28 -24.67 46.45
CA LEU A 27 -6.74 -24.90 47.80
C LEU A 27 -7.65 -24.34 48.91
N LEU A 28 -8.30 -23.19 48.68
CA LEU A 28 -9.24 -22.58 49.64
C LEU A 28 -10.60 -23.25 49.70
N THR A 29 -11.04 -23.91 48.60
CA THR A 29 -12.35 -24.56 48.51
C THR A 29 -12.26 -25.95 47.86
N PRO A 30 -11.68 -26.97 48.53
CA PRO A 30 -11.48 -28.31 47.95
C PRO A 30 -12.77 -29.02 47.48
N HIS A 31 -13.90 -28.67 48.09
CA HIS A 31 -15.23 -29.17 47.73
C HIS A 31 -15.79 -28.56 46.42
N LEU A 32 -15.13 -27.55 45.84
CA LEU A 32 -15.48 -26.93 44.56
C LEU A 32 -14.38 -27.21 43.52
N GLN A 33 -14.76 -27.78 42.38
CA GLN A 33 -13.82 -28.34 41.40
C GLN A 33 -13.18 -27.27 40.48
N PHE A 34 -12.69 -26.17 41.06
CA PHE A 34 -12.09 -25.03 40.36
C PHE A 34 -10.83 -25.38 39.54
N TYR A 35 -10.14 -26.48 39.86
CA TYR A 35 -9.01 -26.96 39.07
C TYR A 35 -9.36 -27.25 37.60
N ARG A 36 -10.65 -27.48 37.27
CA ARG A 36 -11.15 -27.59 35.89
C ARG A 36 -10.94 -26.32 35.06
N LEU A 37 -10.83 -25.15 35.69
CA LEU A 37 -10.61 -23.86 35.01
C LEU A 37 -9.17 -23.66 34.50
N LEU A 38 -8.22 -24.52 34.89
CA LEU A 38 -6.82 -24.45 34.40
C LEU A 38 -6.71 -24.51 32.87
N GLY A 39 -7.70 -25.12 32.18
CA GLY A 39 -7.76 -25.14 30.72
C GLY A 39 -7.97 -23.77 30.05
N ALA A 40 -8.37 -22.73 30.79
CA ALA A 40 -8.49 -21.36 30.27
C ALA A 40 -7.12 -20.67 30.11
N ALA A 41 -6.10 -21.06 30.88
CA ALA A 41 -4.76 -20.47 30.80
C ALA A 41 -4.07 -20.70 29.43
N PRO A 42 -4.00 -21.94 28.88
CA PRO A 42 -3.47 -22.13 27.52
C PRO A 42 -4.32 -21.41 26.45
N ALA A 43 -5.64 -21.31 26.62
CA ALA A 43 -6.50 -20.57 25.68
C ALA A 43 -6.17 -19.06 25.64
N LEU A 44 -5.96 -18.43 26.80
CA LEU A 44 -5.49 -17.04 26.88
C LEU A 44 -4.05 -16.90 26.36
N ALA A 45 -3.18 -17.87 26.64
CA ALA A 45 -1.82 -17.87 26.11
C ALA A 45 -1.79 -17.94 24.57
N ALA A 46 -2.70 -18.68 23.94
CA ALA A 46 -2.83 -18.71 22.47
C ALA A 46 -3.21 -17.36 21.85
N ALA A 47 -3.87 -16.47 22.60
CA ALA A 47 -4.17 -15.12 22.13
C ALA A 47 -2.93 -14.20 22.15
N MET A 48 -2.00 -14.41 23.08
CA MET A 48 -0.90 -13.46 23.35
C MET A 48 0.52 -13.95 23.04
N PHE A 49 0.75 -15.27 23.03
CA PHE A 49 2.08 -15.86 22.88
C PHE A 49 2.23 -16.60 21.55
N SER A 50 3.49 -16.97 21.26
CA SER A 50 3.81 -17.93 20.20
C SER A 50 3.34 -19.34 20.55
N VAL A 51 3.41 -20.26 19.59
CA VAL A 51 3.10 -21.69 19.82
C VAL A 51 3.93 -22.25 20.98
N ALA A 52 5.23 -21.92 21.05
CA ALA A 52 6.11 -22.36 22.13
C ALA A 52 5.72 -21.81 23.52
N GLY A 53 5.35 -20.53 23.61
CA GLY A 53 4.85 -19.94 24.85
C GLY A 53 3.50 -20.51 25.28
N THR A 54 2.61 -20.76 24.32
CA THR A 54 1.29 -21.39 24.52
C THR A 54 1.44 -22.80 25.09
N LEU A 55 2.34 -23.60 24.50
CA LEU A 55 2.68 -24.95 25.00
C LEU A 55 3.34 -24.89 26.39
N GLY A 56 4.17 -23.88 26.68
CA GLY A 56 4.78 -23.66 28.00
C GLY A 56 3.74 -23.37 29.09
N ILE A 57 2.78 -22.49 28.82
CA ILE A 57 1.67 -22.21 29.75
C ILE A 57 0.75 -23.43 29.92
N GLY A 58 0.48 -24.17 28.84
CA GLY A 58 -0.28 -25.42 28.91
C GLY A 58 0.41 -26.50 29.74
N LEU A 59 1.72 -26.68 29.57
CA LEU A 59 2.53 -27.60 30.37
C LEU A 59 2.52 -27.20 31.86
N LEU A 60 2.63 -25.91 32.17
CA LEU A 60 2.52 -25.39 33.54
C LEU A 60 1.13 -25.68 34.12
N ALA A 61 0.05 -25.41 33.38
CA ALA A 61 -1.32 -25.70 33.81
C ALA A 61 -1.56 -27.20 34.04
N MET A 62 -0.99 -28.08 33.20
CA MET A 62 -1.02 -29.53 33.40
C MET A 62 -0.24 -29.97 34.65
N ALA A 63 0.96 -29.41 34.88
CA ALA A 63 1.77 -29.72 36.06
C ALA A 63 1.09 -29.26 37.36
N THR A 64 0.49 -28.07 37.36
CA THR A 64 -0.32 -27.56 38.47
C THR A 64 -1.56 -28.42 38.74
N GLY A 65 -2.30 -28.81 37.69
CA GLY A 65 -3.46 -29.70 37.80
C GLY A 65 -3.09 -31.10 38.31
N PHE A 66 -1.95 -31.63 37.90
CA PHE A 66 -1.40 -32.88 38.42
C PHE A 66 -1.02 -32.75 39.90
N ALA A 67 -0.30 -31.70 40.30
CA ALA A 67 0.06 -31.46 41.70
C ALA A 67 -1.18 -31.35 42.61
N LEU A 68 -2.23 -30.64 42.19
CA LEU A 68 -3.50 -30.58 42.92
C LEU A 68 -4.18 -31.96 43.02
N SER A 69 -4.14 -32.76 41.94
CA SER A 69 -4.70 -34.12 41.89
C SER A 69 -3.93 -35.10 42.81
N VAL A 70 -2.63 -34.88 43.03
CA VAL A 70 -1.83 -35.62 44.01
C VAL A 70 -2.28 -35.29 45.44
N VAL A 71 -2.40 -34.00 45.77
CA VAL A 71 -2.76 -33.52 47.12
C VAL A 71 -4.17 -33.99 47.52
N ASP A 72 -5.15 -33.87 46.62
CA ASP A 72 -6.54 -34.27 46.87
C ASP A 72 -6.76 -35.80 46.77
N HIS A 73 -5.70 -36.59 46.60
CA HIS A 73 -5.74 -38.05 46.42
C HIS A 73 -6.64 -38.51 45.25
N GLY A 74 -6.91 -37.61 44.30
CA GLY A 74 -7.77 -37.82 43.13
C GLY A 74 -7.07 -38.52 41.95
N LEU A 75 -5.76 -38.78 42.04
CA LEU A 75 -5.02 -39.55 41.03
C LEU A 75 -5.65 -40.93 40.81
N GLY A 76 -5.88 -41.28 39.55
CA GLY A 76 -6.51 -42.55 39.17
C GLY A 76 -8.04 -42.56 39.25
N GLN A 77 -8.68 -41.57 39.90
CA GLN A 77 -10.13 -41.39 39.81
C GLN A 77 -10.50 -40.75 38.45
N THR A 78 -11.64 -41.17 37.90
CA THR A 78 -12.11 -40.71 36.58
C THR A 78 -12.20 -39.18 36.43
N PRO A 79 -12.69 -38.38 37.41
CA PRO A 79 -12.78 -36.91 37.25
C PRO A 79 -11.41 -36.21 37.11
N GLY A 80 -10.37 -36.70 37.79
CA GLY A 80 -9.02 -36.16 37.69
C GLY A 80 -8.42 -36.42 36.31
N ASN A 81 -8.47 -37.69 35.87
CA ASN A 81 -7.95 -38.10 34.57
C ASN A 81 -8.62 -37.36 33.40
N PHE A 82 -9.95 -37.21 33.41
CA PHE A 82 -10.66 -36.43 32.39
C PHE A 82 -10.26 -34.95 32.38
N THR A 83 -9.93 -34.37 33.53
CA THR A 83 -9.51 -32.95 33.60
C THR A 83 -8.11 -32.76 33.06
N LEU A 84 -7.15 -33.66 33.35
CA LEU A 84 -5.81 -33.61 32.75
C LEU A 84 -5.86 -33.80 31.22
N LEU A 85 -6.73 -34.70 30.73
CA LEU A 85 -6.99 -34.85 29.30
C LEU A 85 -7.63 -33.60 28.68
N ALA A 86 -8.55 -32.93 29.40
CA ALA A 86 -9.15 -31.68 28.95
C ALA A 86 -8.13 -30.53 28.86
N VAL A 87 -7.24 -30.38 29.85
CA VAL A 87 -6.16 -29.36 29.81
C VAL A 87 -5.15 -29.68 28.69
N GLY A 88 -4.83 -30.95 28.45
CA GLY A 88 -4.01 -31.36 27.31
C GLY A 88 -4.68 -31.06 25.97
N GLY A 89 -5.96 -31.39 25.82
CA GLY A 89 -6.75 -31.12 24.62
C GLY A 89 -6.91 -29.62 24.34
N THR A 90 -7.23 -28.81 25.35
CA THR A 90 -7.28 -27.35 25.18
C THR A 90 -5.90 -26.76 24.91
N THR A 91 -4.82 -27.30 25.47
CA THR A 91 -3.44 -26.91 25.15
C THR A 91 -3.10 -27.17 23.68
N LEU A 92 -3.50 -28.31 23.12
CA LEU A 92 -3.27 -28.63 21.70
C LEU A 92 -4.11 -27.77 20.76
N ALA A 93 -5.40 -27.55 21.07
CA ALA A 93 -6.25 -26.62 20.32
C ALA A 93 -5.74 -25.17 20.40
N ALA A 94 -5.28 -24.74 21.57
CA ALA A 94 -4.65 -23.44 21.79
C ALA A 94 -3.35 -23.29 20.98
N ALA A 95 -2.48 -24.30 20.99
CA ALA A 95 -1.25 -24.31 20.19
C ALA A 95 -1.55 -24.25 18.68
N TYR A 96 -2.58 -24.96 18.20
CA TYR A 96 -3.04 -24.88 16.82
C TYR A 96 -3.59 -23.48 16.48
N ALA A 97 -4.44 -22.90 17.33
CA ALA A 97 -4.96 -21.54 17.15
C ALA A 97 -3.84 -20.50 17.10
N SER A 98 -2.84 -20.60 18.01
CA SER A 98 -1.63 -19.78 18.00
C SER A 98 -0.86 -19.95 16.68
N ARG A 99 -0.71 -21.17 16.15
CA ARG A 99 -0.05 -21.42 14.86
C ARG A 99 -0.80 -20.80 13.69
N VAL A 100 -2.13 -20.90 13.66
CA VAL A 100 -2.98 -20.27 12.63
C VAL A 100 -2.88 -18.74 12.71
N ARG A 101 -2.87 -18.16 13.92
CA ARG A 101 -2.67 -16.73 14.13
C ARG A 101 -1.29 -16.29 13.62
N GLN A 102 -0.22 -16.97 14.02
CA GLN A 102 1.16 -16.66 13.58
C GLN A 102 1.35 -16.78 12.06
N ASN A 103 0.71 -17.75 11.41
CA ASN A 103 0.78 -17.85 9.94
C ASN A 103 0.06 -16.67 9.27
N ARG A 104 -1.12 -16.25 9.77
CA ARG A 104 -1.83 -15.07 9.26
C ARG A 104 -1.02 -13.79 9.48
N GLU A 105 -0.46 -13.61 10.68
CA GLU A 105 0.43 -12.49 11.04
C GLU A 105 1.63 -12.41 10.08
N HIS A 106 2.26 -13.53 9.74
CA HIS A 106 3.38 -13.58 8.79
C HIS A 106 2.95 -13.24 7.36
N THR A 107 1.89 -13.85 6.84
CA THR A 107 1.41 -13.59 5.47
C THR A 107 0.99 -12.13 5.30
N LEU A 108 0.34 -11.52 6.30
CA LEU A 108 0.00 -10.09 6.26
C LEU A 108 1.25 -9.20 6.28
N ALA A 109 2.26 -9.52 7.09
CA ALA A 109 3.52 -8.78 7.12
C ALA A 109 4.33 -8.92 5.82
N GLU A 110 4.27 -10.08 5.17
CA GLU A 110 4.95 -10.37 3.90
C GLU A 110 4.30 -9.63 2.73
N VAL A 111 2.97 -9.71 2.59
CA VAL A 111 2.19 -8.92 1.62
C VAL A 111 2.40 -7.42 1.83
N ARG A 112 2.42 -6.96 3.09
CA ARG A 112 2.74 -5.57 3.44
C ARG A 112 4.13 -5.17 2.94
N SER A 113 5.17 -5.96 3.24
CA SER A 113 6.55 -5.66 2.84
C SER A 113 6.73 -5.62 1.31
N VAL A 114 6.02 -6.46 0.57
CA VAL A 114 6.00 -6.43 -0.91
C VAL A 114 5.35 -5.14 -1.40
N ALA A 115 4.14 -4.83 -0.97
CA ALA A 115 3.41 -3.67 -1.48
C ALA A 115 4.02 -2.31 -1.05
N GLU A 116 4.61 -2.19 0.15
CA GLU A 116 5.43 -1.02 0.54
C GLU A 116 6.65 -0.84 -0.38
N THR A 117 7.24 -1.95 -0.84
CA THR A 117 8.37 -1.92 -1.77
C THR A 117 7.90 -1.52 -3.17
N THR A 118 6.76 -2.03 -3.63
CA THR A 118 6.13 -1.65 -4.90
C THR A 118 5.78 -0.16 -4.93
N GLN A 119 5.09 0.36 -3.92
CA GLN A 119 4.75 1.79 -3.79
C GLN A 119 6.01 2.67 -3.85
N ARG A 120 7.10 2.28 -3.17
CA ARG A 120 8.39 2.98 -3.21
C ARG A 120 9.13 2.91 -4.55
N VAL A 121 8.85 1.92 -5.39
CA VAL A 121 9.37 1.82 -6.77
C VAL A 121 8.52 2.65 -7.75
N LEU A 122 7.23 2.79 -7.47
CA LEU A 122 6.28 3.59 -8.25
C LEU A 122 6.48 5.10 -8.02
N LEU A 123 6.66 5.51 -6.77
CA LEU A 123 6.93 6.90 -6.38
C LEU A 123 8.39 7.27 -6.67
N ARG A 124 8.65 7.67 -7.92
CA ARG A 124 9.99 8.08 -8.39
C ARG A 124 10.43 9.35 -7.66
N PRO A 125 11.73 9.47 -7.27
CA PRO A 125 12.26 10.71 -6.71
C PRO A 125 12.02 11.89 -7.66
N VAL A 126 11.26 12.87 -7.20
CA VAL A 126 11.01 14.11 -7.95
C VAL A 126 12.32 14.93 -8.00
N PRO A 127 12.73 15.47 -9.16
CA PRO A 127 13.88 16.36 -9.23
C PRO A 127 13.64 17.63 -8.41
N HIS A 128 14.56 17.98 -7.51
CA HIS A 128 14.47 19.17 -6.66
C HIS A 128 14.29 20.49 -7.44
N HIS A 129 14.73 20.54 -8.70
CA HIS A 129 14.62 21.71 -9.58
C HIS A 129 13.98 21.29 -10.91
N LEU A 130 12.88 21.95 -11.30
CA LEU A 130 12.16 21.76 -12.56
C LEU A 130 11.90 23.14 -13.19
N GLY A 131 12.69 23.53 -14.20
CA GLY A 131 12.57 24.83 -14.84
C GLY A 131 12.80 26.00 -13.87
N GLN A 132 11.72 26.70 -13.51
CA GLN A 132 11.62 27.82 -12.56
C GLN A 132 10.89 27.44 -11.26
N VAL A 133 10.71 26.14 -10.99
CA VAL A 133 10.04 25.63 -9.78
C VAL A 133 10.95 24.66 -9.05
N ASP A 134 11.22 24.96 -7.78
CA ASP A 134 11.82 24.03 -6.83
C ASP A 134 10.74 23.15 -6.22
N VAL A 135 11.02 21.86 -6.04
CA VAL A 135 10.07 20.89 -5.47
C VAL A 135 10.70 20.11 -4.32
N GLU A 136 10.11 20.21 -3.14
CA GLU A 136 10.42 19.39 -1.97
C GLU A 136 9.21 18.50 -1.62
N VAL A 137 9.47 17.27 -1.16
CA VAL A 137 8.41 16.30 -0.84
C VAL A 137 8.67 15.61 0.49
N LEU A 138 7.59 15.46 1.27
CA LEU A 138 7.47 14.64 2.46
C LEU A 138 6.50 13.50 2.14
N TYR A 139 6.91 12.26 2.39
CA TYR A 139 6.06 11.09 2.23
C TYR A 139 6.26 10.10 3.39
N GLN A 140 5.18 9.59 3.96
CA GLN A 140 5.21 8.66 5.11
C GLN A 140 4.02 7.69 5.09
N ALA A 141 4.30 6.40 4.83
CA ALA A 141 3.31 5.34 4.89
C ALA A 141 2.76 5.08 6.32
N ALA A 142 1.54 4.54 6.40
CA ALA A 142 0.81 4.22 7.62
C ALA A 142 1.54 3.18 8.48
N ALA A 143 1.93 3.57 9.71
CA ALA A 143 2.60 2.65 10.62
C ALA A 143 1.63 1.60 11.20
N ALA A 144 0.39 2.01 11.53
CA ALA A 144 -0.49 1.36 12.50
C ALA A 144 -0.79 -0.12 12.25
N HIS A 145 -1.59 -0.40 11.22
CA HIS A 145 -2.28 -1.70 11.06
C HIS A 145 -2.21 -2.23 9.63
N ALA A 146 -1.05 -2.08 8.97
CA ALA A 146 -0.76 -2.67 7.66
C ALA A 146 -1.67 -2.22 6.50
N ARG A 147 -2.16 -0.97 6.54
CA ARG A 147 -2.56 -0.26 5.31
C ARG A 147 -1.32 0.23 4.57
N ILE A 148 -1.48 0.35 3.26
CA ILE A 148 -0.57 0.99 2.31
C ILE A 148 -1.50 1.81 1.43
N GLY A 149 -1.33 3.13 1.41
CA GLY A 149 -2.33 4.07 0.93
C GLY A 149 -2.44 4.15 -0.58
N GLY A 150 -3.46 4.87 -1.02
CA GLY A 150 -3.58 5.31 -2.41
C GLY A 150 -2.67 6.49 -2.73
N ASP A 151 -2.21 7.25 -1.72
CA ASP A 151 -1.27 8.38 -1.82
C ASP A 151 -0.20 8.26 -2.92
N PHE A 152 -0.24 9.19 -3.87
CA PHE A 152 0.80 9.38 -4.88
C PHE A 152 1.07 10.84 -5.24
N TYR A 153 2.24 11.08 -5.84
CA TYR A 153 2.62 12.36 -6.41
C TYR A 153 3.63 12.17 -7.55
N GLU A 154 3.64 13.09 -8.51
CA GLU A 154 4.74 13.23 -9.48
C GLU A 154 4.80 14.67 -10.02
N ALA A 155 6.00 15.16 -10.36
CA ALA A 155 6.17 16.44 -11.05
C ALA A 155 7.11 16.30 -12.26
N ARG A 156 6.78 16.99 -13.35
CA ARG A 156 7.49 16.93 -14.64
C ARG A 156 7.59 18.29 -15.30
N GLN A 157 8.72 18.55 -15.94
CA GLN A 157 8.85 19.65 -16.91
C GLN A 157 8.32 19.21 -18.29
N THR A 158 7.50 20.07 -18.87
CA THR A 158 6.73 19.87 -20.11
C THR A 158 6.89 21.10 -21.03
N PRO A 159 6.40 21.06 -22.29
CA PRO A 159 6.33 22.25 -23.14
C PRO A 159 5.47 23.38 -22.56
N HIS A 160 4.55 23.07 -21.63
CA HIS A 160 3.59 23.98 -21.02
C HIS A 160 4.08 24.58 -19.69
N GLY A 161 5.30 24.23 -19.26
CA GLY A 161 5.88 24.61 -17.97
C GLY A 161 6.12 23.41 -17.06
N VAL A 162 5.91 23.57 -15.76
CA VAL A 162 5.98 22.46 -14.79
C VAL A 162 4.58 21.97 -14.52
N ARG A 163 4.33 20.67 -14.73
CA ARG A 163 3.08 20.02 -14.32
C ARG A 163 3.32 19.09 -13.15
N LEU A 164 2.44 19.18 -12.17
CA LEU A 164 2.42 18.36 -10.96
C LEU A 164 1.09 17.62 -10.86
N ILE A 165 1.14 16.44 -10.26
CA ILE A 165 -0.02 15.70 -9.78
C ILE A 165 0.26 15.28 -8.33
N ILE A 166 -0.76 15.39 -7.48
CA ILE A 166 -0.90 14.67 -6.21
C ILE A 166 -2.28 14.03 -6.20
N GLY A 167 -2.45 12.94 -5.46
CA GLY A 167 -3.74 12.30 -5.32
C GLY A 167 -3.76 11.19 -4.27
N ASP A 168 -4.97 10.75 -3.93
CA ASP A 168 -5.23 9.52 -3.17
C ASP A 168 -6.29 8.67 -3.89
N VAL A 169 -6.09 7.35 -3.86
CA VAL A 169 -6.98 6.33 -4.41
C VAL A 169 -7.89 5.80 -3.32
N ARG A 170 -9.20 5.85 -3.55
CA ARG A 170 -10.20 5.33 -2.62
C ARG A 170 -9.96 3.85 -2.30
N GLY A 171 -9.51 3.56 -1.08
CA GLY A 171 -9.26 2.19 -0.62
C GLY A 171 -8.06 2.10 0.30
N ASN A 172 -7.37 0.95 0.27
CA ASN A 172 -6.03 0.74 0.82
C ASN A 172 -5.51 -0.65 0.40
N GLY A 173 -4.21 -0.86 0.56
CA GLY A 173 -3.53 -2.10 0.20
C GLY A 173 -3.24 -2.20 -1.30
N LEU A 174 -2.97 -3.42 -1.76
CA LEU A 174 -2.48 -3.66 -3.12
C LEU A 174 -3.37 -3.08 -4.25
N PRO A 175 -4.72 -3.15 -4.19
CA PRO A 175 -5.58 -2.57 -5.24
C PRO A 175 -5.46 -1.04 -5.36
N ALA A 176 -5.26 -0.33 -4.25
CA ALA A 176 -5.06 1.12 -4.26
C ALA A 176 -3.70 1.48 -4.90
N VAL A 177 -2.64 0.75 -4.53
CA VAL A 177 -1.30 0.87 -5.15
C VAL A 177 -1.33 0.53 -6.65
N GLU A 178 -2.15 -0.43 -7.07
CA GLU A 178 -2.32 -0.82 -8.47
C GLU A 178 -2.99 0.30 -9.29
N ALA A 179 -4.14 0.82 -8.84
CA ALA A 179 -4.81 1.95 -9.48
C ALA A 179 -3.92 3.22 -9.51
N ALA A 180 -3.18 3.51 -8.43
CA ALA A 180 -2.18 4.58 -8.41
C ALA A 180 -1.06 4.35 -9.46
N SER A 181 -0.64 3.10 -9.67
CA SER A 181 0.34 2.72 -10.70
C SER A 181 -0.18 3.02 -12.11
N VAL A 182 -1.44 2.67 -12.36
CA VAL A 182 -2.13 2.85 -13.65
C VAL A 182 -2.29 4.35 -13.94
N LEU A 183 -2.83 5.11 -13.00
CA LEU A 183 -3.03 6.55 -13.15
C LEU A 183 -1.71 7.31 -13.35
N LEU A 184 -0.68 7.01 -12.54
CA LEU A 184 0.66 7.58 -12.75
C LEU A 184 1.25 7.20 -14.11
N SER A 185 0.90 6.03 -14.66
CA SER A 185 1.37 5.60 -15.99
C SER A 185 0.69 6.39 -17.10
N PHE A 186 -0.64 6.58 -17.05
CA PHE A 186 -1.35 7.47 -17.98
C PHE A 186 -0.86 8.93 -17.86
N PHE A 187 -0.62 9.43 -16.64
CA PHE A 187 0.00 10.74 -16.42
C PHE A 187 1.37 10.82 -17.10
N ARG A 188 2.26 9.83 -16.89
CA ARG A 188 3.60 9.79 -17.51
C ARG A 188 3.56 9.78 -19.04
N VAL A 189 2.53 9.20 -19.64
CA VAL A 189 2.32 9.20 -21.10
C VAL A 189 1.77 10.55 -21.59
N HIS A 190 0.77 11.12 -20.92
CA HIS A 190 0.01 12.27 -21.45
C HIS A 190 0.44 13.65 -20.93
N VAL A 191 1.18 13.75 -19.83
CA VAL A 191 1.55 15.02 -19.17
C VAL A 191 2.30 16.01 -20.08
N ARG A 192 2.99 15.52 -21.13
CA ARG A 192 3.71 16.37 -22.09
C ARG A 192 2.89 16.81 -23.30
N ASP A 193 1.92 16.01 -23.71
CA ASP A 193 1.26 16.14 -25.02
C ASP A 193 -0.19 16.62 -24.91
N ALA A 194 -0.78 16.57 -23.71
CA ALA A 194 -2.07 17.21 -23.42
C ALA A 194 -1.91 18.75 -23.47
N PRO A 195 -2.74 19.50 -24.22
CA PRO A 195 -2.57 20.94 -24.38
C PRO A 195 -2.81 21.75 -23.10
N ASP A 196 -3.69 21.25 -22.21
CA ASP A 196 -4.14 21.90 -20.98
C ASP A 196 -4.51 20.85 -19.91
N LEU A 197 -4.90 21.32 -18.71
CA LEU A 197 -5.26 20.44 -17.61
C LEU A 197 -6.57 19.64 -17.85
N PRO A 198 -7.67 20.18 -18.39
CA PRO A 198 -8.86 19.39 -18.72
C PRO A 198 -8.62 18.26 -19.71
N ASN A 199 -7.82 18.49 -20.76
CA ASN A 199 -7.41 17.45 -21.70
C ASN A 199 -6.47 16.41 -21.05
N LEU A 200 -5.73 16.76 -19.99
CA LEU A 200 -4.97 15.80 -19.21
C LEU A 200 -5.90 14.98 -18.30
N ALA A 201 -6.81 15.63 -17.57
CA ALA A 201 -7.78 14.98 -16.70
C ALA A 201 -8.69 14.00 -17.48
N GLY A 202 -9.25 14.42 -18.62
CA GLY A 202 -10.06 13.53 -19.47
C GLY A 202 -9.30 12.33 -20.06
N ARG A 203 -7.97 12.41 -20.19
CA ARG A 203 -7.12 11.26 -20.58
C ARG A 203 -6.80 10.33 -19.41
N LEU A 204 -6.70 10.88 -18.19
CA LEU A 204 -6.62 10.08 -16.97
C LEU A 204 -7.95 9.36 -16.72
N GLU A 205 -9.08 10.04 -16.92
CA GLU A 205 -10.44 9.48 -16.82
C GLU A 205 -10.63 8.29 -17.76
N ALA A 206 -10.41 8.48 -19.08
CA ALA A 206 -10.58 7.42 -20.06
C ALA A 206 -9.73 6.18 -19.73
N GLY A 207 -8.43 6.37 -19.43
CA GLY A 207 -7.56 5.26 -19.06
C GLY A 207 -7.90 4.58 -17.73
N MET A 208 -8.52 5.30 -16.78
CA MET A 208 -8.99 4.74 -15.53
C MET A 208 -10.31 3.96 -15.70
N ILE A 209 -11.21 4.43 -16.56
CA ILE A 209 -12.42 3.72 -16.98
C ILE A 209 -12.04 2.42 -17.70
N ASP A 210 -11.16 2.49 -18.72
CA ASP A 210 -10.66 1.31 -19.46
C ASP A 210 -10.12 0.23 -18.49
N TYR A 211 -9.30 0.63 -17.52
CA TYR A 211 -8.77 -0.28 -16.48
C TYR A 211 -9.87 -0.85 -15.58
N CYS A 212 -10.87 -0.06 -15.20
CA CYS A 212 -11.97 -0.50 -14.34
C CYS A 212 -12.98 -1.41 -15.06
N GLU A 213 -13.14 -1.32 -16.39
CA GLU A 213 -13.92 -2.28 -17.17
C GLU A 213 -13.20 -3.63 -17.33
N ASP A 214 -11.87 -3.63 -17.48
CA ASP A 214 -11.05 -4.86 -17.55
C ASP A 214 -10.82 -5.52 -16.17
N ALA A 215 -11.06 -4.83 -15.05
CA ALA A 215 -10.76 -5.30 -13.70
C ALA A 215 -11.82 -6.28 -13.15
N PRO A 216 -11.46 -7.51 -12.74
CA PRO A 216 -12.44 -8.50 -12.25
C PRO A 216 -12.92 -8.20 -10.81
N GLY A 217 -14.13 -7.65 -10.68
CA GLY A 217 -14.87 -7.52 -9.41
C GLY A 217 -16.14 -6.65 -9.53
N ASP A 218 -17.07 -6.73 -8.58
CA ASP A 218 -18.25 -5.83 -8.51
C ASP A 218 -17.84 -4.39 -8.14
N ASP A 219 -16.67 -4.21 -7.49
CA ASP A 219 -16.23 -2.95 -6.87
C ASP A 219 -15.72 -1.89 -7.87
N ALA A 220 -15.93 -2.05 -9.18
CA ALA A 220 -15.36 -1.17 -10.21
C ALA A 220 -15.78 0.32 -10.06
N LEU A 221 -17.00 0.55 -9.56
CA LEU A 221 -17.54 1.89 -9.25
C LEU A 221 -17.07 2.45 -7.88
N GLU A 222 -16.45 1.64 -7.02
CA GLU A 222 -15.87 2.12 -5.76
C GLU A 222 -14.42 2.63 -5.92
N ARG A 223 -13.78 2.29 -7.04
CA ARG A 223 -12.38 2.65 -7.37
C ARG A 223 -12.28 4.03 -8.02
N PHE A 224 -12.59 5.09 -7.27
CA PHE A 224 -12.32 6.46 -7.70
C PHE A 224 -11.00 7.01 -7.13
N VAL A 225 -10.45 8.05 -7.76
CA VAL A 225 -9.20 8.70 -7.34
C VAL A 225 -9.40 10.20 -7.20
N THR A 226 -9.10 10.75 -6.02
CA THR A 226 -9.04 12.21 -5.83
C THR A 226 -7.70 12.70 -6.35
N ILE A 227 -7.68 13.73 -7.20
CA ILE A 227 -6.42 14.33 -7.67
C ILE A 227 -6.45 15.84 -7.68
N LEU A 228 -5.28 16.44 -7.48
CA LEU A 228 -5.02 17.84 -7.77
C LEU A 228 -3.93 17.90 -8.85
N LEU A 229 -4.30 18.41 -10.02
CA LEU A 229 -3.38 18.75 -11.09
C LEU A 229 -3.00 20.22 -10.98
N VAL A 230 -1.70 20.52 -11.12
CA VAL A 230 -1.18 21.90 -11.14
C VAL A 230 -0.27 22.10 -12.34
N GLU A 231 -0.44 23.21 -13.06
CA GLU A 231 0.46 23.68 -14.11
C GLU A 231 1.02 25.06 -13.74
N ILE A 232 2.34 25.19 -13.76
CA ILE A 232 3.06 26.44 -13.52
C ILE A 232 3.83 26.79 -14.82
N PRO A 233 3.30 27.69 -15.67
CA PRO A 233 3.96 28.12 -16.89
C PRO A 233 5.32 28.76 -16.62
N ALA A 234 6.19 28.74 -17.64
CA ALA A 234 7.51 29.40 -17.56
C ALA A 234 7.35 30.92 -17.50
N GLU A 235 6.71 31.49 -18.51
CA GLU A 235 6.67 32.94 -18.77
C GLU A 235 5.55 33.68 -18.02
N GLU A 236 4.53 32.98 -17.53
CA GLU A 236 3.36 33.59 -16.87
C GLU A 236 3.50 33.57 -15.34
N PRO A 237 3.14 34.65 -14.62
CA PRO A 237 3.20 34.71 -13.16
C PRO A 237 1.94 34.10 -12.48
N ILE A 238 1.57 32.89 -12.89
CA ILE A 238 0.38 32.17 -12.40
C ILE A 238 0.67 30.69 -12.14
N ALA A 239 -0.20 30.08 -11.34
CA ALA A 239 -0.41 28.64 -11.34
C ALA A 239 -1.85 28.36 -11.79
N ARG A 240 -2.04 27.35 -12.64
CA ARG A 240 -3.35 26.81 -13.02
C ARG A 240 -3.58 25.53 -12.22
N LEU A 241 -4.76 25.38 -11.63
CA LEU A 241 -5.12 24.26 -10.77
C LEU A 241 -6.40 23.63 -11.29
N LEU A 242 -6.48 22.30 -11.25
CA LEU A 242 -7.68 21.52 -11.56
C LEU A 242 -7.83 20.50 -10.42
N ASN A 243 -8.90 20.66 -9.63
CA ASN A 243 -9.13 19.87 -8.42
C ASN A 243 -10.28 18.87 -8.60
N CYS A 244 -9.92 17.60 -8.79
CA CYS A 244 -10.81 16.45 -8.87
C CYS A 244 -11.14 15.90 -7.47
N GLY A 245 -11.80 16.71 -6.63
CA GLY A 245 -12.28 16.31 -5.30
C GLY A 245 -11.19 16.00 -4.26
N HIS A 246 -9.99 16.56 -4.42
CA HIS A 246 -8.85 16.46 -3.50
C HIS A 246 -8.82 17.66 -2.53
N PRO A 247 -8.12 17.62 -1.38
CA PRO A 247 -7.99 18.77 -0.50
C PRO A 247 -7.44 20.03 -1.21
N PRO A 248 -7.98 21.23 -0.92
CA PRO A 248 -7.50 22.47 -1.52
C PRO A 248 -6.07 22.78 -1.05
N PRO A 249 -5.13 23.13 -1.96
CA PRO A 249 -3.76 23.40 -1.56
C PRO A 249 -3.62 24.76 -0.86
N LEU A 250 -2.57 24.92 -0.06
CA LEU A 250 -2.28 26.20 0.58
C LEU A 250 -1.30 27.03 -0.26
N LEU A 251 -1.73 28.21 -0.70
CA LEU A 251 -0.86 29.25 -1.24
C LEU A 251 -0.21 30.02 -0.09
N LEU A 252 1.11 30.10 -0.12
CA LEU A 252 1.94 30.95 0.74
C LEU A 252 2.47 32.10 -0.12
N HIS A 253 1.99 33.31 0.16
CA HIS A 253 2.31 34.55 -0.56
C HIS A 253 2.45 35.69 0.46
N ASP A 254 3.47 36.55 0.29
CA ASP A 254 3.81 37.69 1.17
C ASP A 254 3.75 37.39 2.69
N GLY A 255 4.12 36.16 3.08
CA GLY A 255 4.12 35.71 4.48
C GLY A 255 2.77 35.23 5.03
N GLU A 256 1.66 35.46 4.33
CA GLU A 256 0.33 34.94 4.65
C GLU A 256 0.11 33.51 4.11
N VAL A 257 -1.00 32.89 4.51
CA VAL A 257 -1.41 31.54 4.07
C VAL A 257 -2.88 31.54 3.68
N HIS A 258 -3.16 31.23 2.42
CA HIS A 258 -4.51 31.17 1.84
C HIS A 258 -4.80 29.75 1.33
N GLU A 259 -6.05 29.32 1.51
CA GLU A 259 -6.55 28.01 1.06
C GLU A 259 -7.17 28.20 -0.33
N VAL A 260 -6.67 27.47 -1.33
CA VAL A 260 -7.07 27.63 -2.73
C VAL A 260 -8.26 26.73 -3.05
N GLU A 261 -9.42 27.16 -2.56
CA GLU A 261 -10.70 26.52 -2.84
C GLU A 261 -11.05 26.59 -4.34
N PRO A 262 -11.54 25.50 -4.96
CA PRO A 262 -11.92 25.50 -6.37
C PRO A 262 -13.20 26.32 -6.59
N SER A 263 -13.27 27.10 -7.68
CA SER A 263 -14.43 27.97 -7.94
C SER A 263 -15.69 27.23 -8.36
N ALA A 264 -15.54 26.00 -8.85
CA ALA A 264 -16.61 25.03 -9.09
C ALA A 264 -16.07 23.61 -8.89
N PRO A 265 -16.88 22.65 -8.41
CA PRO A 265 -16.45 21.27 -8.24
C PRO A 265 -16.12 20.62 -9.58
N SER A 266 -15.06 19.81 -9.60
CA SER A 266 -14.78 18.85 -10.67
C SER A 266 -14.90 17.42 -10.11
N PRO A 267 -15.27 16.42 -10.93
CA PRO A 267 -15.39 15.04 -10.47
C PRO A 267 -14.02 14.46 -10.07
N PRO A 268 -13.95 13.58 -9.05
CA PRO A 268 -12.85 12.63 -8.91
C PRO A 268 -12.71 11.76 -10.16
N ILE A 269 -11.51 11.22 -10.39
CA ILE A 269 -11.26 10.34 -11.53
C ILE A 269 -12.00 9.00 -11.33
N ASN A 270 -12.53 8.46 -12.44
CA ASN A 270 -13.49 7.37 -12.52
C ASN A 270 -14.86 7.69 -11.87
N MET A 271 -15.31 8.94 -12.00
CA MET A 271 -16.65 9.38 -11.55
C MET A 271 -17.41 10.25 -12.57
N THR A 272 -16.88 10.56 -13.76
CA THR A 272 -17.58 11.44 -14.72
C THR A 272 -18.95 10.90 -15.13
N GLY A 273 -19.10 9.58 -15.24
CA GLY A 273 -20.39 8.93 -15.53
C GLY A 273 -21.46 9.09 -14.44
N LEU A 274 -21.09 9.55 -13.23
CA LEU A 274 -21.99 9.80 -12.10
C LEU A 274 -22.16 11.30 -11.79
N LEU A 275 -21.12 12.11 -12.01
CA LEU A 275 -21.04 13.51 -11.57
C LEU A 275 -20.97 14.54 -12.73
N GLY A 276 -20.85 14.08 -13.98
CA GLY A 276 -20.63 14.91 -15.16
C GLY A 276 -19.15 15.03 -15.54
N ASP A 277 -18.88 15.50 -16.76
CA ASP A 277 -17.56 15.56 -17.39
C ASP A 277 -16.89 16.96 -17.36
N HIS A 278 -17.45 17.89 -16.58
CA HIS A 278 -16.91 19.25 -16.45
C HIS A 278 -15.70 19.30 -15.50
N TYR A 279 -14.53 19.67 -16.06
CA TYR A 279 -13.32 19.97 -15.30
C TYR A 279 -13.11 21.48 -15.19
N GLN A 280 -13.20 22.02 -13.98
CA GLN A 280 -12.92 23.41 -13.67
C GLN A 280 -11.41 23.66 -13.57
N VAL A 281 -10.94 24.78 -14.14
CA VAL A 281 -9.56 25.25 -13.99
C VAL A 281 -9.54 26.62 -13.34
N ASP A 282 -8.85 26.71 -12.20
CA ASP A 282 -8.65 27.96 -11.48
C ASP A 282 -7.23 28.48 -11.67
N ALA A 283 -7.09 29.78 -11.95
CA ALA A 283 -5.80 30.43 -12.18
C ALA A 283 -5.52 31.43 -11.04
N ILE A 284 -4.50 31.14 -10.23
CA ILE A 284 -4.06 31.99 -9.12
C ILE A 284 -2.77 32.74 -9.50
N PRO A 285 -2.54 33.95 -8.97
CA PRO A 285 -1.22 34.58 -9.00
C PRO A 285 -0.17 33.66 -8.37
N PHE A 286 0.97 33.50 -9.05
CA PHE A 286 2.09 32.70 -8.57
C PHE A 286 3.41 33.31 -9.06
N THR A 287 3.94 34.20 -8.24
CA THR A 287 5.12 35.04 -8.50
C THR A 287 6.39 34.41 -7.91
N THR A 288 7.54 35.03 -8.12
CA THR A 288 8.81 34.54 -7.56
C THR A 288 8.84 34.67 -6.04
N GLY A 289 9.20 33.59 -5.35
CA GLY A 289 9.17 33.46 -3.89
C GLY A 289 7.92 32.77 -3.34
N ASP A 290 6.85 32.70 -4.13
CA ASP A 290 5.59 32.07 -3.74
C ASP A 290 5.71 30.55 -3.68
N ARG A 291 4.90 29.95 -2.80
CA ARG A 291 4.90 28.50 -2.58
C ARG A 291 3.48 27.96 -2.54
N LEU A 292 3.29 26.82 -3.19
CA LEU A 292 2.05 26.06 -3.13
C LEU A 292 2.36 24.77 -2.36
N LEU A 293 1.68 24.58 -1.22
CA LEU A 293 1.71 23.35 -0.42
C LEU A 293 0.51 22.49 -0.82
N LEU A 294 0.79 21.41 -1.54
CA LEU A 294 -0.14 20.36 -1.90
C LEU A 294 -0.06 19.25 -0.84
N TYR A 295 -1.17 18.62 -0.48
CA TYR A 295 -1.20 17.57 0.54
C TYR A 295 -2.38 16.60 0.35
N THR A 296 -2.17 15.34 0.74
CA THR A 296 -3.24 14.33 0.85
C THR A 296 -4.02 14.49 2.15
N ASP A 297 -5.24 13.94 2.21
CA ASP A 297 -6.14 14.10 3.35
C ASP A 297 -5.54 13.56 4.66
N GLY A 298 -4.66 12.55 4.62
CA GLY A 298 -3.86 12.08 5.75
C GLY A 298 -3.04 13.16 6.49
N VAL A 299 -2.82 14.34 5.90
CA VAL A 299 -2.30 15.55 6.58
C VAL A 299 -3.40 16.27 7.38
N SER A 300 -4.52 16.63 6.76
CA SER A 300 -5.60 17.43 7.35
C SER A 300 -6.50 16.62 8.28
N GLU A 301 -6.79 15.36 7.93
CA GLU A 301 -7.59 14.41 8.70
C GLU A 301 -6.81 13.80 9.88
N THR A 302 -5.51 14.07 10.03
CA THR A 302 -4.73 13.65 11.21
C THR A 302 -5.36 14.20 12.49
N ARG A 303 -5.64 13.31 13.47
CA ARG A 303 -6.42 13.63 14.68
C ARG A 303 -5.59 13.63 15.96
N ASP A 304 -5.99 14.46 16.91
CA ASP A 304 -5.49 14.42 18.29
C ASP A 304 -6.30 13.47 19.19
N HIS A 305 -5.94 13.42 20.48
CA HIS A 305 -6.62 12.68 21.53
C HIS A 305 -8.12 12.99 21.72
N THR A 306 -8.65 14.09 21.18
CA THR A 306 -10.08 14.43 21.21
C THR A 306 -10.82 14.04 19.93
N GLY A 307 -10.10 13.56 18.91
CA GLY A 307 -10.62 13.32 17.57
C GLY A 307 -10.65 14.57 16.66
N THR A 308 -10.11 15.70 17.14
CA THR A 308 -10.09 16.97 16.41
C THR A 308 -9.07 16.91 15.27
N PHE A 309 -9.46 17.42 14.10
CA PHE A 309 -8.62 17.51 12.91
C PHE A 309 -7.45 18.49 13.05
N TYR A 310 -6.34 18.17 12.37
CA TYR A 310 -5.13 18.97 12.38
C TYR A 310 -5.37 20.34 11.70
N PRO A 311 -5.26 21.48 12.43
CA PRO A 311 -5.56 22.79 11.88
C PRO A 311 -4.39 23.32 11.03
N LEU A 312 -4.20 22.71 9.85
CA LEU A 312 -3.07 22.89 8.94
C LEU A 312 -2.84 24.38 8.61
N THR A 313 -3.85 25.07 8.08
CA THR A 313 -3.77 26.47 7.63
C THR A 313 -3.34 27.43 8.75
N HIS A 314 -3.80 27.18 9.99
CA HIS A 314 -3.35 27.93 11.18
C HIS A 314 -1.92 27.56 11.60
N ARG A 315 -1.55 26.27 11.53
CA ARG A 315 -0.23 25.79 11.96
C ARG A 315 0.90 26.18 11.00
N VAL A 316 0.64 26.19 9.69
CA VAL A 316 1.61 26.55 8.63
C VAL A 316 1.97 28.04 8.65
N ARG A 317 1.07 28.93 9.10
CA ARG A 317 1.35 30.37 9.30
C ARG A 317 2.56 30.65 10.20
N ARG A 318 2.95 29.71 11.06
CA ARG A 318 4.14 29.81 11.92
C ARG A 318 5.47 29.59 11.17
N TRP A 319 5.43 29.12 9.92
CA TRP A 319 6.60 28.66 9.17
C TRP A 319 6.70 29.25 7.75
N THR A 320 5.93 30.29 7.42
CA THR A 320 5.94 30.90 6.06
C THR A 320 7.30 31.49 5.69
N SER A 321 8.08 31.96 6.67
CA SER A 321 9.48 32.39 6.46
C SER A 321 10.49 31.26 6.34
N ALA A 322 10.14 30.00 6.63
CA ALA A 322 11.06 28.86 6.57
C ALA A 322 11.26 28.37 5.12
N PRO A 323 12.48 27.97 4.70
CA PRO A 323 12.72 27.37 3.39
C PRO A 323 11.81 26.16 3.12
N PRO A 324 11.45 25.85 1.84
CA PRO A 324 10.50 24.78 1.48
C PRO A 324 10.72 23.45 2.21
N ARG A 325 11.97 23.00 2.32
CA ARG A 325 12.32 21.78 3.05
C ARG A 325 12.09 21.90 4.56
N GLN A 326 12.49 23.01 5.18
CA GLN A 326 12.31 23.22 6.63
C GLN A 326 10.83 23.35 7.00
N LEU A 327 9.99 23.91 6.11
CA LEU A 327 8.53 23.91 6.27
C LEU A 327 7.97 22.48 6.36
N LEU A 328 8.40 21.59 5.45
CA LEU A 328 7.99 20.17 5.48
C LEU A 328 8.57 19.41 6.69
N ASP A 329 9.82 19.66 7.06
CA ASP A 329 10.44 19.06 8.25
C ASP A 329 9.71 19.52 9.54
N HIS A 330 9.24 20.77 9.62
CA HIS A 330 8.41 21.28 10.71
C HIS A 330 6.99 20.71 10.70
N LEU A 331 6.34 20.63 9.53
CA LEU A 331 5.02 20.01 9.38
C LEU A 331 5.04 18.55 9.86
N HIS A 332 6.03 17.77 9.45
CA HIS A 332 6.25 16.40 9.89
C HIS A 332 6.41 16.29 11.42
N GLN A 333 7.25 17.14 12.02
CA GLN A 333 7.47 17.13 13.47
C GLN A 333 6.23 17.51 14.29
N ASP A 334 5.45 18.48 13.82
CA ASP A 334 4.25 18.96 14.50
C ASP A 334 3.08 17.96 14.35
N LEU A 335 2.95 17.30 13.19
CA LEU A 335 2.02 16.17 12.98
C LEU A 335 2.36 14.98 13.89
N LEU A 336 3.64 14.57 13.97
CA LEU A 336 4.09 13.50 14.89
C LEU A 336 3.83 13.85 16.36
N ALA A 337 3.79 15.13 16.72
CA ALA A 337 3.47 15.60 18.06
C ALA A 337 1.95 15.79 18.30
N TYR A 338 1.13 15.77 17.25
CA TYR A 338 -0.32 15.92 17.32
C TYR A 338 -1.05 14.57 17.36
N VAL A 339 -0.58 13.60 16.56
CA VAL A 339 -1.11 12.22 16.56
C VAL A 339 -1.03 11.62 17.96
N THR A 340 -2.17 11.18 18.48
CA THR A 340 -2.23 10.43 19.75
C THR A 340 -2.49 8.95 19.48
N GLY A 341 -1.44 8.14 19.47
CA GLY A 341 -1.51 6.71 19.16
C GLY A 341 -0.88 6.39 17.80
N THR A 342 -1.52 5.52 17.03
CA THR A 342 -1.00 5.03 15.75
C THR A 342 -1.79 5.59 14.57
N ARG A 343 -1.12 6.23 13.60
CA ARG A 343 -1.76 6.86 12.44
C ARG A 343 -2.29 5.82 11.44
N ASP A 344 -3.58 5.91 11.11
CA ASP A 344 -4.29 4.89 10.32
C ASP A 344 -4.08 4.96 8.81
N ASP A 345 -3.60 6.11 8.29
CA ASP A 345 -3.46 6.37 6.84
C ASP A 345 -2.06 6.83 6.42
N ASP A 346 -1.84 6.91 5.10
CA ASP A 346 -0.60 7.42 4.47
C ASP A 346 -0.54 8.96 4.52
N LEU A 347 0.59 9.54 4.09
CA LEU A 347 0.77 10.99 4.01
C LEU A 347 1.70 11.32 2.86
N ALA A 348 1.26 12.24 2.00
CA ALA A 348 2.06 12.96 1.04
C ALA A 348 1.85 14.47 1.26
N ALA A 349 2.94 15.22 1.28
CA ALA A 349 2.93 16.68 1.24
C ALA A 349 4.06 17.16 0.33
N LEU A 350 3.72 18.02 -0.64
CA LEU A 350 4.62 18.52 -1.67
C LEU A 350 4.59 20.05 -1.66
N VAL A 351 5.78 20.67 -1.62
CA VAL A 351 5.91 22.13 -1.77
C VAL A 351 6.52 22.42 -3.13
N ALA A 352 5.75 23.10 -3.99
CA ALA A 352 6.26 23.75 -5.19
C ALA A 352 6.60 25.21 -4.85
N HIS A 353 7.82 25.66 -5.13
CA HIS A 353 8.33 27.00 -4.83
C HIS A 353 8.84 27.65 -6.12
N ARG A 354 8.31 28.82 -6.51
CA ARG A 354 8.73 29.47 -7.76
C ARG A 354 9.98 30.33 -7.54
N VAL A 355 11.10 29.91 -8.13
CA VAL A 355 12.42 30.57 -7.97
C VAL A 355 12.67 31.62 -9.05
N ALA A 356 13.59 32.57 -8.81
CA ALA A 356 13.95 33.54 -9.83
C ALA A 356 14.70 32.85 -10.99
N PRO A 357 14.59 33.35 -12.24
CA PRO A 357 15.45 32.90 -13.34
C PRO A 357 16.95 33.10 -13.09
N GLU A 358 17.31 33.97 -12.14
CA GLU A 358 18.69 34.33 -11.78
C GLU A 358 19.22 33.55 -10.56
N ASP A 359 18.35 32.98 -9.71
CA ASP A 359 18.72 32.13 -8.55
C ASP A 359 19.26 30.74 -8.96
N ARG A 360 19.59 30.57 -10.24
CA ARG A 360 20.18 29.37 -10.83
C ARG A 360 21.64 29.20 -10.41
N GLU A 361 21.89 28.91 -9.13
CA GLU A 361 23.16 28.30 -8.74
C GLU A 361 23.35 27.01 -9.56
N PRO A 362 24.44 26.87 -10.35
CA PRO A 362 24.73 25.64 -11.06
C PRO A 362 25.29 24.62 -10.06
N ARG A 363 24.43 24.09 -9.18
CA ARG A 363 24.74 23.00 -8.25
C ARG A 363 25.13 21.77 -9.05
N THR A 364 26.43 21.69 -9.29
CA THR A 364 27.08 20.64 -10.06
C THR A 364 26.68 19.29 -9.49
N GLN A 365 26.43 18.29 -10.35
CA GLN A 365 26.16 16.91 -9.95
C GLN A 365 27.43 16.23 -9.38
N LEU A 366 27.96 16.77 -8.30
CA LEU A 366 28.88 16.10 -7.40
C LEU A 366 28.10 14.97 -6.73
N GLY A 367 28.23 13.77 -7.32
CA GLY A 367 27.63 12.55 -6.82
C GLY A 367 28.10 12.24 -5.40
N ARG A 368 27.39 12.79 -4.39
CA ARG A 368 27.38 12.25 -3.03
C ARG A 368 26.72 10.88 -3.11
N GLY A 369 27.51 9.87 -3.48
CA GLY A 369 27.07 8.49 -3.56
C GLY A 369 26.34 8.11 -2.28
N VAL A 370 25.14 7.54 -2.44
CA VAL A 370 24.26 7.16 -1.33
C VAL A 370 25.09 6.33 -0.35
N ARG A 371 25.35 6.88 0.83
CA ARG A 371 26.06 6.17 1.90
C ARG A 371 25.08 5.16 2.47
N ILE A 372 24.92 4.03 1.78
CA ILE A 372 24.15 2.88 2.25
C ILE A 372 24.68 2.53 3.63
N GLN A 373 23.87 2.86 4.64
CA GLN A 373 24.23 2.65 6.03
C GLN A 373 24.16 1.16 6.28
N ARG A 374 25.32 0.49 6.30
CA ARG A 374 25.43 -0.95 6.55
C ARG A 374 24.63 -1.31 7.80
N ILE A 375 23.53 -2.03 7.60
CA ILE A 375 22.77 -2.62 8.69
C ILE A 375 23.68 -3.65 9.35
N ASN A 376 24.00 -3.43 10.63
CA ASN A 376 24.83 -4.34 11.40
C ASN A 376 24.06 -5.64 11.69
N HIS A 377 24.28 -6.68 10.89
CA HIS A 377 23.87 -8.04 11.23
C HIS A 377 24.70 -8.57 12.41
N GLN A 378 24.32 -8.18 13.63
CA GLN A 378 24.83 -8.73 14.89
C GLN A 378 23.70 -9.22 15.81
N SER A 379 22.83 -10.09 15.28
CA SER A 379 22.05 -11.02 16.13
C SER A 379 21.61 -12.28 15.36
N ALA A 380 22.59 -13.09 14.95
CA ALA A 380 22.36 -14.39 14.30
C ALA A 380 23.57 -15.34 14.44
N ARG A 381 23.86 -15.80 15.67
CA ARG A 381 24.92 -16.80 15.93
C ARG A 381 24.51 -17.83 16.99
N SER A 382 23.59 -18.73 16.63
CA SER A 382 23.42 -20.02 17.33
C SER A 382 22.70 -21.07 16.47
N GLY A 383 23.43 -22.10 16.02
CA GLY A 383 22.85 -23.32 15.42
C GLY A 383 22.59 -23.28 13.91
N GLY A 384 22.74 -24.46 13.26
CA GLY A 384 22.40 -24.67 11.85
C GLY A 384 23.60 -24.65 10.88
N ARG A 385 23.98 -25.83 10.36
CA ARG A 385 24.92 -25.98 9.23
C ARG A 385 24.15 -26.44 7.98
N ALA A 386 24.74 -26.19 6.82
CA ALA A 386 24.51 -26.86 5.54
C ALA A 386 23.16 -26.62 4.81
N ALA A 387 23.13 -25.56 4.00
CA ALA A 387 22.65 -25.59 2.61
C ALA A 387 23.35 -24.44 1.87
N GLY A 388 24.16 -24.72 0.87
CA GLY A 388 24.94 -23.72 0.13
C GLY A 388 24.65 -23.79 -1.37
N SER A 389 24.68 -22.61 -2.02
CA SER A 389 24.74 -22.40 -3.48
C SER A 389 23.80 -23.24 -4.36
N LEU A 390 22.69 -22.64 -4.80
CA LEU A 390 22.08 -22.78 -6.14
C LEU A 390 20.71 -22.04 -6.16
N LEU A 391 20.69 -20.72 -6.42
CA LEU A 391 19.49 -19.96 -6.82
C LEU A 391 19.79 -18.48 -7.18
N THR A 392 20.82 -18.22 -7.99
CA THR A 392 21.14 -16.87 -8.49
C THR A 392 21.62 -16.94 -9.93
N GLU A 393 20.67 -16.98 -10.87
CA GLU A 393 20.77 -16.48 -12.25
C GLU A 393 19.45 -16.72 -13.01
N ALA A 394 18.84 -17.90 -12.87
CA ALA A 394 17.65 -18.32 -13.63
C ALA A 394 16.44 -17.36 -13.55
N GLY A 395 16.13 -16.80 -12.38
CA GLY A 395 14.96 -15.92 -12.20
C GLY A 395 15.07 -14.53 -12.83
N ALA A 396 16.24 -14.16 -13.37
CA ALA A 396 16.42 -12.85 -14.01
C ALA A 396 15.98 -12.85 -15.49
N GLU A 397 16.23 -13.93 -16.23
CA GLU A 397 15.84 -14.01 -17.64
C GLU A 397 14.34 -14.26 -17.83
N GLU A 398 13.69 -14.98 -16.91
CA GLU A 398 12.24 -15.26 -16.97
C GLU A 398 11.40 -13.97 -16.90
N LEU A 399 11.78 -13.03 -16.02
CA LEU A 399 11.19 -11.69 -15.93
C LEU A 399 11.49 -10.81 -17.16
N LEU A 400 12.66 -10.98 -17.79
CA LEU A 400 13.02 -10.26 -19.04
C LEU A 400 12.35 -10.85 -20.29
N GLY A 401 12.01 -12.14 -20.27
CA GLY A 401 11.24 -12.81 -21.33
C GLY A 401 9.79 -12.32 -21.39
N ALA A 402 9.11 -12.25 -20.23
CA ALA A 402 7.74 -11.75 -20.13
C ALA A 402 7.59 -10.32 -20.72
N ALA A 403 8.58 -9.46 -20.49
CA ALA A 403 8.60 -8.08 -20.98
C ALA A 403 8.76 -7.93 -22.52
N ARG A 404 8.91 -9.03 -23.29
CA ARG A 404 9.00 -9.03 -24.76
C ARG A 404 7.81 -9.67 -25.47
N GLY A 405 6.81 -10.17 -24.75
CA GLY A 405 5.64 -10.85 -25.33
C GLY A 405 4.51 -9.93 -25.81
N VAL A 406 4.40 -8.71 -25.30
CA VAL A 406 3.28 -7.79 -25.59
C VAL A 406 3.48 -7.06 -26.92
N GLY A 407 3.41 -7.83 -28.02
CA GLY A 407 3.68 -7.34 -29.38
C GLY A 407 3.01 -8.10 -30.52
N ALA A 408 2.24 -9.15 -30.23
CA ALA A 408 1.38 -9.83 -31.20
C ALA A 408 0.23 -10.52 -30.45
N GLY A 409 -1.00 -10.45 -30.99
CA GLY A 409 -2.16 -11.09 -30.39
C GLY A 409 -2.16 -12.61 -30.60
N ALA A 410 -2.11 -13.38 -29.51
CA ALA A 410 -2.28 -14.84 -29.54
C ALA A 410 -2.95 -15.32 -28.24
N THR A 411 -4.05 -16.07 -28.36
CA THR A 411 -4.78 -16.62 -27.21
C THR A 411 -3.98 -17.72 -26.53
N TYR A 412 -3.55 -17.51 -25.28
CA TYR A 412 -2.87 -18.54 -24.51
C TYR A 412 -3.88 -19.47 -23.82
N VAL A 413 -3.88 -20.75 -24.23
CA VAL A 413 -4.69 -21.81 -23.60
C VAL A 413 -3.85 -22.52 -22.54
N GLN A 414 -4.37 -22.55 -21.31
CA GLN A 414 -3.69 -23.09 -20.13
C GLN A 414 -3.64 -24.64 -20.15
N PRO A 415 -2.46 -25.29 -20.15
CA PRO A 415 -2.35 -26.74 -19.99
C PRO A 415 -2.38 -27.14 -18.51
N ALA A 416 -3.02 -28.27 -18.22
CA ALA A 416 -3.08 -28.88 -16.88
C ALA A 416 -2.17 -30.11 -16.77
N MET A 417 -2.10 -30.69 -15.56
CA MET A 417 -1.40 -31.94 -15.19
C MET A 417 0.14 -31.81 -15.14
N GLY A 418 0.83 -32.34 -14.14
CA GLY A 418 0.54 -33.59 -13.43
C GLY A 418 1.66 -34.59 -13.71
N ALA A 419 2.73 -34.48 -12.93
CA ALA A 419 3.98 -35.26 -12.90
C ALA A 419 4.00 -36.66 -13.54
N ARG A 420 5.10 -36.95 -14.26
CA ARG A 420 5.87 -38.20 -14.10
C ARG A 420 7.29 -38.14 -14.71
N LEU A 421 8.21 -38.89 -14.10
CA LEU A 421 9.41 -39.43 -14.74
C LEU A 421 8.95 -40.58 -15.69
N ASP A 422 9.68 -41.00 -16.73
CA ASP A 422 11.09 -41.43 -16.70
C ASP A 422 11.73 -41.56 -18.10
N VAL A 423 13.05 -41.75 -18.11
CA VAL A 423 13.94 -42.38 -19.13
C VAL A 423 13.66 -42.16 -20.64
N ALA A 424 14.68 -41.66 -21.34
CA ALA A 424 14.80 -41.74 -22.81
C ALA A 424 15.66 -42.94 -23.25
N ASP A 425 15.38 -43.51 -24.44
CA ASP A 425 16.33 -44.37 -25.16
C ASP A 425 16.16 -44.28 -26.71
N HIS A 426 17.12 -44.85 -27.44
CA HIS A 426 17.42 -44.82 -28.88
C HIS A 426 16.27 -44.87 -29.93
N GLY A 427 16.56 -44.37 -31.16
CA GLY A 427 15.92 -44.97 -32.35
C GLY A 427 15.96 -44.29 -33.74
N THR A 428 17.13 -43.93 -34.30
CA THR A 428 17.48 -43.94 -35.75
C THR A 428 16.44 -43.70 -36.90
N ALA A 429 16.81 -42.80 -37.83
CA ALA A 429 16.43 -42.73 -39.28
C ALA A 429 14.97 -42.35 -39.65
N GLY A 430 14.68 -41.73 -40.81
CA GLY A 430 15.54 -41.16 -41.87
C GLY A 430 14.77 -40.93 -43.20
N ALA A 431 15.31 -40.12 -44.14
CA ALA A 431 14.73 -39.77 -45.47
C ALA A 431 13.37 -39.01 -45.41
N GLU A 432 12.84 -38.32 -46.45
CA GLU A 432 13.26 -37.80 -47.78
C GLU A 432 12.38 -36.55 -48.05
N SER A 433 12.87 -35.40 -48.55
CA SER A 433 13.08 -34.98 -49.96
C SER A 433 11.81 -34.57 -50.76
N ALA A 434 11.98 -33.64 -51.72
CA ALA A 434 10.97 -32.93 -52.54
C ALA A 434 10.04 -31.95 -51.77
N ASP A 435 9.81 -30.68 -52.15
CA ASP A 435 9.73 -29.95 -53.45
C ASP A 435 8.32 -29.96 -54.10
N GLY A 436 7.89 -28.81 -54.63
CA GLY A 436 6.56 -28.60 -55.21
C GLY A 436 5.96 -27.20 -54.99
N SER A 437 5.96 -26.37 -56.03
CA SER A 437 5.06 -25.20 -56.21
C SER A 437 3.60 -25.67 -56.45
N ASP A 438 2.55 -24.84 -56.58
CA ASP A 438 2.46 -23.50 -57.18
C ASP A 438 1.06 -22.84 -56.99
N THR A 439 0.94 -21.56 -57.39
CA THR A 439 -0.27 -20.82 -57.83
C THR A 439 -1.48 -20.57 -56.91
N ILE A 440 -1.95 -19.31 -56.98
CA ILE A 440 -3.27 -18.81 -56.57
C ILE A 440 -4.16 -18.64 -57.82
N PRO A 441 -5.49 -18.80 -57.71
CA PRO A 441 -6.43 -18.00 -58.52
C PRO A 441 -7.50 -17.29 -57.67
N ALA A 442 -7.90 -16.09 -58.10
CA ALA A 442 -8.99 -15.29 -57.50
C ALA A 442 -10.17 -15.12 -58.48
N VAL A 443 -11.40 -15.02 -57.95
CA VAL A 443 -12.65 -14.88 -58.74
C VAL A 443 -13.56 -13.78 -58.15
N ARG A 444 -14.44 -13.20 -58.98
CA ARG A 444 -15.12 -11.90 -58.79
C ARG A 444 -16.61 -11.97 -58.36
N ASN A 445 -16.97 -11.06 -57.46
CA ASN A 445 -18.14 -10.16 -57.41
C ASN A 445 -19.58 -10.55 -57.89
N THR A 446 -20.52 -10.12 -57.04
CA THR A 446 -21.82 -9.43 -57.28
C THR A 446 -23.17 -10.19 -57.43
N PRO A 447 -24.31 -9.58 -56.99
CA PRO A 447 -25.61 -10.24 -56.72
C PRO A 447 -26.72 -9.88 -57.74
N PRO A 448 -27.99 -10.31 -57.53
CA PRO A 448 -29.01 -9.47 -56.84
C PRO A 448 -29.89 -10.31 -55.86
N ARG A 449 -31.02 -9.89 -55.23
CA ARG A 449 -32.16 -9.04 -55.66
C ARG A 449 -33.04 -8.57 -54.47
N ARG A 450 -34.02 -7.69 -54.71
CA ARG A 450 -34.89 -7.03 -53.71
C ARG A 450 -36.31 -6.82 -54.24
N ASP A 451 -37.33 -7.05 -53.41
CA ASP A 451 -38.74 -6.59 -53.48
C ASP A 451 -39.47 -7.14 -52.22
N GLY A 452 -40.49 -6.52 -51.60
CA GLY A 452 -41.08 -5.19 -51.78
C GLY A 452 -42.49 -5.10 -51.14
N ARG A 453 -42.93 -3.90 -50.69
CA ARG A 453 -44.31 -3.52 -50.23
C ARG A 453 -44.77 -4.01 -48.84
N ASP A 454 -45.79 -3.48 -48.15
CA ASP A 454 -46.58 -2.19 -48.03
C ASP A 454 -47.55 -2.45 -46.83
N GLU A 455 -48.16 -1.58 -46.01
CA GLU A 455 -48.30 -0.11 -45.71
C GLU A 455 -48.50 0.00 -44.15
N GLN A 456 -48.21 1.09 -43.41
CA GLN A 456 -48.98 2.34 -43.14
C GLN A 456 -50.43 2.20 -42.58
N PRO A 457 -50.96 3.18 -41.81
CA PRO A 457 -50.43 4.52 -41.48
C PRO A 457 -49.68 4.62 -40.13
#